data_AF-A0A966JGJ7-F1
#
_entry.id   AF-A0A966JGJ7-F1
#
_cell.length_a   1.000
_cell.length_b   1.000
_cell.length_c   1.000
_cell.angle_alpha   90.00
_cell.angle_beta   90.00
_cell.angle_gamma   90.00
#
_symmetry.space_group_name_H-M   'P 1'
#
loop_
_entity.id
_entity.type
_entity.pdbx_description
1 polymer ?
#
loop_
_entity_poly.entity_id
_entity_poly.type
_entity_poly.pdbx_seq_one_letter_code
_entity_poly.pdbx_strand_id
1 'polypeptide(L)'
;MLAELHIENLAVLDRVTIPLFAGLTAITGETGTGKSMVVRALGLVLGDRADSSLVRTGTQECRIDLRVVGIDGDTETVLTRVVPLEGRSRAYIDGRPSTVSALAEAASALLEVHGQHSHHSLLRA
;
A
#
# COMPACT_ATOMS: atom_id res chain seq x y z
N MET A 1 -14.28 2.39 -1.03
CA MET A 1 -13.65 3.27 -2.03
C MET A 1 -12.28 3.70 -1.53
N LEU A 2 -11.27 3.61 -2.39
CA LEU A 2 -9.95 4.17 -2.11
C LEU A 2 -10.03 5.68 -1.98
N ALA A 3 -9.54 6.23 -0.87
CA ALA A 3 -9.60 7.66 -0.60
C ALA A 3 -8.21 8.32 -0.67
N GLU A 4 -7.19 7.69 -0.08
CA GLU A 4 -5.86 8.27 -0.04
C GLU A 4 -4.79 7.20 0.15
N LEU A 5 -3.67 7.35 -0.55
CA LEU A 5 -2.45 6.58 -0.32
C LEU A 5 -1.35 7.53 0.16
N HIS A 6 -0.86 7.27 1.36
CA HIS A 6 0.26 8.00 1.93
C HIS A 6 1.49 7.09 2.02
N ILE A 7 2.63 7.60 1.58
CA ILE A 7 3.90 6.88 1.50
C ILE A 7 4.98 7.75 2.14
N GLU A 8 5.74 7.16 3.06
CA GLU A 8 6.93 7.77 3.65
C GLU A 8 8.14 6.84 3.46
N ASN A 9 9.26 7.42 3.04
CA ASN A 9 10.58 6.81 2.96
C ASN A 9 10.66 5.53 2.11
N LEU A 10 9.90 5.45 1.00
CA LEU A 10 9.89 4.30 0.11
C LEU A 10 10.83 4.52 -1.10
N ALA A 11 11.94 3.80 -1.14
CA ALA A 11 12.98 3.90 -2.16
C ALA A 11 13.44 5.34 -2.38
N VAL A 12 13.09 5.96 -3.51
CA VAL A 12 13.44 7.37 -3.81
C VAL A 12 12.45 8.37 -3.19
N LEU A 13 11.27 7.92 -2.78
CA LEU A 13 10.20 8.76 -2.24
C LEU A 13 10.46 9.11 -0.78
N ASP A 14 10.57 10.41 -0.50
CA ASP A 14 10.63 10.94 0.87
C ASP A 14 9.23 10.92 1.50
N ARG A 15 8.31 11.73 0.97
CA ARG A 15 6.90 11.72 1.37
C ARG A 15 6.02 11.98 0.16
N VAL A 16 4.98 11.16 -0.01
CA VAL A 16 3.98 11.31 -1.06
C VAL A 16 2.60 11.07 -0.47
N THR A 17 1.65 11.94 -0.78
CA THR A 17 0.22 11.75 -0.51
C THR A 17 -0.52 11.80 -1.83
N ILE A 18 -1.25 10.73 -2.16
CA ILE A 18 -2.01 10.59 -3.40
C ILE A 18 -3.49 10.50 -3.04
N PRO A 19 -4.29 11.55 -3.29
CA PRO A 19 -5.73 11.44 -3.18
C PRO A 19 -6.25 10.54 -4.31
N LEU A 20 -7.18 9.65 -3.97
CA LEU A 20 -7.82 8.72 -4.89
C LEU A 20 -9.31 9.07 -4.97
N PHE A 21 -9.82 9.18 -6.18
CA PHE A 21 -11.18 9.64 -6.44
C PHE A 21 -12.04 8.54 -7.03
N ALA A 22 -13.35 8.71 -6.92
CA ALA A 22 -14.32 7.77 -7.43
C ALA A 22 -14.21 7.72 -8.97
N GLY A 23 -14.45 6.54 -9.54
CA GLY A 23 -14.30 6.33 -10.98
C GLY A 23 -12.84 6.10 -11.35
N LEU A 24 -12.31 6.91 -12.27
CA LEU A 24 -10.99 6.71 -12.85
C LEU A 24 -9.98 7.73 -12.31
N THR A 25 -8.98 7.23 -11.59
CA THR A 25 -7.79 8.01 -11.24
C THR A 25 -6.62 7.57 -12.13
N ALA A 26 -6.05 8.48 -12.90
CA ALA A 26 -4.90 8.21 -13.77
C ALA A 26 -3.62 8.80 -13.18
N ILE A 27 -2.60 7.96 -12.97
CA ILE A 27 -1.27 8.38 -12.54
C ILE A 27 -0.31 8.29 -13.73
N THR A 28 0.29 9.42 -14.09
CA THR A 28 1.24 9.54 -15.21
C THR A 28 2.64 9.92 -14.71
N GLY A 29 3.66 9.71 -15.52
CA GLY A 29 5.04 10.06 -15.18
C GLY A 29 6.07 9.35 -16.06
N GLU A 30 7.35 9.68 -15.86
CA GLU A 30 8.48 9.00 -16.50
C GLU A 30 8.58 7.53 -16.03
N THR A 31 9.08 6.65 -16.91
CA THR A 31 9.33 5.26 -16.58
C THR A 31 10.35 5.14 -15.44
N GLY A 32 10.00 4.38 -14.40
CA GLY A 32 10.98 3.80 -13.48
C GLY A 32 10.86 4.20 -12.01
N THR A 33 10.36 5.40 -11.66
CA THR A 33 10.48 5.92 -10.28
C THR A 33 9.15 6.28 -9.62
N GLY A 34 8.24 7.00 -10.28
CA GLY A 34 6.99 7.43 -9.64
C GLY A 34 5.92 6.34 -9.63
N LYS A 35 5.44 5.97 -10.83
CA LYS A 35 4.31 5.03 -10.99
C LYS A 35 4.59 3.66 -10.38
N SER A 36 5.77 3.10 -10.62
CA SER A 36 6.14 1.78 -10.11
C SER A 36 6.20 1.73 -8.58
N MET A 37 6.58 2.82 -7.92
CA MET A 37 6.61 2.87 -6.46
C MET A 37 5.20 2.91 -5.85
N VAL A 38 4.24 3.55 -6.52
CA VAL A 38 2.83 3.50 -6.11
C VAL A 38 2.30 2.06 -6.17
N VAL A 39 2.57 1.35 -7.28
CA VAL A 39 2.16 -0.07 -7.41
C VAL A 39 2.82 -0.93 -6.34
N ARG A 40 4.12 -0.72 -6.06
CA ARG A 40 4.82 -1.44 -4.98
C ARG A 40 4.25 -1.13 -3.60
N ALA A 41 3.90 0.12 -3.32
CA ALA A 41 3.28 0.50 -2.05
C ALA A 41 1.95 -0.23 -1.83
N LEU A 42 1.10 -0.28 -2.86
CA LEU A 42 -0.16 -1.04 -2.81
C LEU A 42 0.08 -2.55 -2.63
N GLY A 43 1.05 -3.12 -3.35
CA GLY A 43 1.45 -4.52 -3.19
C GLY A 43 1.86 -4.87 -1.76
N LEU A 44 2.64 -4.00 -1.11
CA LEU A 44 3.07 -4.19 0.27
C LEU A 44 1.91 -4.20 1.28
N VAL A 45 0.86 -3.40 1.05
CA VAL A 45 -0.38 -3.42 1.85
C VAL A 45 -1.19 -4.69 1.57
N LEU A 46 -1.18 -5.18 0.32
CA LEU A 46 -1.77 -6.45 -0.10
C LEU A 46 -1.00 -7.70 0.37
N GLY A 47 0.08 -7.52 1.13
CA GLY A 47 0.83 -8.62 1.73
C GLY A 47 2.04 -9.08 0.94
N ASP A 48 2.45 -8.36 -0.10
CA ASP A 48 3.70 -8.65 -0.80
C ASP A 48 4.89 -8.68 0.17
N ARG A 49 5.90 -9.46 -0.22
CA ARG A 49 7.11 -9.60 0.56
C ARG A 49 7.79 -8.23 0.73
N ALA A 50 7.97 -7.85 1.99
CA ALA A 50 8.74 -6.67 2.33
C ALA A 50 10.25 -6.97 2.21
N ASP A 51 10.97 -6.05 1.57
CA ASP A 51 12.42 -6.08 1.41
C ASP A 51 12.98 -4.76 1.98
N SER A 52 14.03 -4.83 2.79
CA SER A 52 14.65 -3.65 3.41
C SER A 52 15.31 -2.72 2.39
N SER A 53 15.63 -3.19 1.19
CA SER A 53 16.08 -2.34 0.08
C SER A 53 15.03 -1.33 -0.39
N LEU A 54 13.77 -1.50 0.01
CA LEU A 54 12.69 -0.54 -0.23
C LEU A 54 12.73 0.63 0.75
N VAL A 55 13.51 0.56 1.83
CA VAL A 55 13.66 1.68 2.77
C VAL A 55 14.60 2.72 2.16
N ARG A 56 14.15 3.97 2.12
CA ARG A 56 14.92 5.09 1.57
C ARG A 56 16.25 5.24 2.29
N THR A 57 17.31 5.48 1.52
CA THR A 57 18.66 5.71 2.06
C THR A 57 18.65 6.83 3.10
N GLY A 58 19.28 6.58 4.24
CA GLY A 58 19.35 7.52 5.37
C GLY A 58 18.15 7.47 6.32
N THR A 59 17.21 6.53 6.14
CA THR A 59 16.03 6.36 6.99
C THR A 59 16.00 4.98 7.64
N GLN A 60 15.26 4.85 8.73
CA GLN A 60 15.21 3.61 9.53
C GLN A 60 14.01 2.71 9.18
N GLU A 61 13.01 3.25 8.50
CA GLU A 61 11.81 2.53 8.08
C GLU A 61 11.10 3.26 6.96
N CYS A 62 10.33 2.51 6.15
CA CYS A 62 9.31 3.05 5.27
C CYS A 62 7.92 2.72 5.82
N ARG A 63 6.97 3.61 5.55
CA ARG A 63 5.58 3.52 6.01
C ARG A 63 4.64 3.77 4.85
N ILE A 64 3.63 2.92 4.74
CA ILE A 64 2.56 3.05 3.76
C ILE A 64 1.23 3.00 4.50
N ASP A 65 0.42 4.02 4.32
CA ASP A 65 -0.94 4.11 4.84
C ASP A 65 -1.92 4.18 3.68
N LEU A 66 -2.90 3.28 3.69
CA LEU A 66 -3.96 3.24 2.70
C LEU A 66 -5.30 3.49 3.39
N ARG A 67 -5.91 4.61 3.04
CA ARG A 67 -7.20 5.06 3.57
C ARG A 67 -8.31 4.63 2.63
N VAL A 68 -9.27 3.89 3.17
CA VAL A 68 -10.43 3.38 2.46
C VAL A 68 -11.69 3.87 3.15
N VAL A 69 -12.61 4.45 2.38
CA VAL A 69 -13.92 4.93 2.87
C VAL A 69 -15.00 4.01 2.32
N GLY A 70 -15.91 3.56 3.18
CA GLY A 70 -17.06 2.73 2.84
C GLY A 70 -17.99 3.41 1.83
N ILE A 71 -18.85 2.61 1.19
CA ILE A 71 -19.81 3.13 0.20
C ILE A 71 -20.88 4.01 0.88
N ASP A 72 -21.14 3.73 2.16
CA ASP A 72 -21.99 4.54 3.05
C ASP A 72 -21.40 5.91 3.39
N GLY A 73 -20.08 6.09 3.22
CA GLY A 73 -19.36 7.31 3.58
C GLY A 73 -19.06 7.44 5.08
N ASP A 74 -19.69 6.60 5.92
CA ASP A 74 -19.58 6.62 7.38
C ASP A 74 -18.50 5.68 7.90
N THR A 75 -18.17 4.62 7.15
CA THR A 75 -17.14 3.67 7.54
C THR A 75 -15.79 4.09 6.98
N GLU A 76 -14.76 4.21 7.81
CA GLU A 76 -13.39 4.48 7.37
C GLU A 76 -12.45 3.41 7.92
N THR A 77 -11.53 2.94 7.08
CA THR A 77 -10.49 2.00 7.46
C THR A 77 -9.14 2.48 6.98
N VAL A 78 -8.14 2.41 7.87
CA VAL A 78 -6.74 2.70 7.55
C VAL A 78 -5.92 1.42 7.66
N LEU A 79 -5.38 0.99 6.52
CA LEU A 79 -4.50 -0.15 6.40
C LEU A 79 -3.06 0.35 6.36
N THR A 80 -2.26 -0.01 7.36
CA THR A 80 -0.87 0.44 7.48
C THR A 80 0.10 -0.72 7.35
N ARG A 81 1.12 -0.51 6.52
CA ARG A 81 2.31 -1.36 6.42
C ARG A 81 3.55 -0.57 6.83
N VAL A 82 4.37 -1.10 7.73
CA VAL A 82 5.67 -0.50 8.08
C VAL A 82 6.78 -1.52 7.84
N VAL A 83 7.79 -1.13 7.06
CA VAL A 83 8.95 -1.96 6.77
C VAL A 83 10.18 -1.28 7.37
N PRO A 84 10.75 -1.82 8.47
CA PRO A 84 11.99 -1.29 9.01
C PRO A 84 13.18 -1.69 8.14
N LEU A 85 14.27 -0.92 8.24
CA LEU A 85 15.55 -1.25 7.61
C LEU A 85 16.10 -2.57 8.17
N GLU A 86 15.87 -2.81 9.46
CA GLU A 86 16.26 -4.03 10.17
C GLU A 86 15.08 -4.61 10.94
N GLY A 87 14.97 -5.94 10.95
CA GLY A 87 13.92 -6.66 11.67
C GLY A 87 12.68 -6.96 10.83
N ARG A 88 11.56 -7.21 11.50
CA ARG A 88 10.34 -7.70 10.85
C ARG A 88 9.41 -6.55 10.49
N SER A 89 8.80 -6.63 9.32
CA SER A 89 7.71 -5.75 8.91
C SER A 89 6.55 -5.81 9.89
N ARG A 90 5.91 -4.66 10.15
CA ARG A 90 4.74 -4.49 11.02
C ARG A 90 3.51 -4.17 10.19
N ALA A 91 2.34 -4.43 10.75
CA ALA A 91 1.06 -4.15 10.13
C ALA A 91 0.10 -3.57 11.18
N TYR A 92 -0.77 -2.65 10.75
CA TYR A 92 -1.80 -2.07 11.59
C TYR A 92 -3.09 -1.94 10.80
N ILE A 93 -4.22 -2.13 11.48
CA ILE A 93 -5.57 -1.86 10.96
C ILE A 93 -6.20 -0.89 11.94
N ASP A 94 -6.58 0.29 11.46
CA ASP A 94 -7.14 1.38 12.27
C ASP A 94 -6.27 1.74 13.49
N GLY A 95 -4.95 1.81 13.23
CA GLY A 95 -3.93 2.12 14.24
C GLY A 95 -3.65 0.99 15.25
N ARG A 96 -4.38 -0.12 15.20
CA ARG A 96 -4.16 -1.28 16.09
C ARG A 96 -3.18 -2.26 15.46
N PRO A 97 -2.17 -2.76 16.21
CA PRO A 97 -1.26 -3.77 15.72
C PRO A 97 -2.02 -5.00 15.19
N SER A 98 -1.60 -5.49 14.03
CA SER A 98 -2.16 -6.66 13.38
C SER A 98 -1.07 -7.52 12.73
N THR A 99 -1.47 -8.63 12.15
CA THR A 99 -0.57 -9.48 11.36
C THR A 99 -0.56 -9.03 9.90
N VAL A 100 0.52 -9.35 9.18
CA VAL A 100 0.60 -9.11 7.73
C VAL A 100 -0.50 -9.86 6.99
N SER A 101 -0.84 -11.06 7.44
CA SER A 101 -1.90 -11.88 6.83
C SER A 101 -3.27 -11.23 6.98
N ALA A 102 -3.60 -10.72 8.18
CA ALA A 102 -4.88 -10.05 8.42
C ALA A 102 -4.97 -8.71 7.66
N LEU A 103 -3.86 -7.97 7.56
CA LEU A 103 -3.77 -6.78 6.71
C LEU A 103 -4.05 -7.12 5.24
N ALA A 104 -3.39 -8.16 4.72
CA ALA A 104 -3.54 -8.61 3.34
C ALA A 104 -4.96 -9.10 3.03
N GLU A 105 -5.58 -9.82 3.97
CA GLU A 105 -6.97 -10.28 3.86
C GLU A 105 -7.94 -9.08 3.80
N ALA A 106 -7.79 -8.12 4.72
CA ALA A 106 -8.60 -6.90 4.72
C ALA A 106 -8.38 -6.07 3.44
N ALA A 107 -7.14 -5.94 2.98
CA ALA A 107 -6.80 -5.24 1.75
C ALA A 107 -7.42 -5.91 0.53
N SER A 108 -7.32 -7.25 0.42
CA SER A 108 -7.83 -8.01 -0.73
C SER A 108 -9.37 -8.00 -0.84
N ALA A 109 -10.07 -7.80 0.28
CA ALA A 109 -11.53 -7.61 0.27
C ALA A 109 -11.94 -6.23 -0.28
N LEU A 110 -11.03 -5.26 -0.30
CA LEU A 110 -11.28 -3.86 -0.66
C LEU A 110 -10.64 -3.46 -1.99
N LEU A 111 -9.65 -4.22 -2.48
CA LEU A 111 -8.68 -3.80 -3.48
C LEU A 111 -8.22 -4.97 -4.34
N GLU A 112 -8.02 -4.70 -5.63
CA GLU A 112 -7.36 -5.62 -6.54
C GLU A 112 -6.32 -4.85 -7.36
N VAL A 113 -5.10 -5.39 -7.48
CA VAL A 113 -4.01 -4.76 -8.23
C VAL A 113 -3.65 -5.62 -9.43
N HIS A 114 -3.86 -5.07 -10.62
CA HIS A 114 -3.45 -5.67 -11.89
C HIS A 114 -2.19 -4.97 -12.43
N GLY A 115 -1.12 -5.74 -12.64
CA GLY A 115 0.17 -5.23 -13.11
C GLY A 115 1.04 -6.31 -13.75
N GLN A 116 2.27 -5.95 -14.14
CA GLN A 116 3.19 -6.84 -14.88
C GLN A 116 3.66 -8.09 -14.09
N HIS A 117 3.36 -8.16 -12.79
CA HIS A 117 3.69 -9.30 -11.91
C HIS A 117 2.44 -9.93 -11.27
N SER A 118 1.22 -9.69 -11.78
CA SER A 118 0.00 -10.25 -11.20
C SER A 118 -0.09 -11.77 -11.40
N HIS A 119 0.35 -12.52 -10.41
CA HIS A 119 -0.03 -13.91 -10.21
C HIS A 119 -1.24 -13.96 -9.26
N HIS A 120 -2.34 -14.53 -9.77
CA HIS A 120 -3.56 -14.95 -9.06
C HIS A 120 -4.59 -13.89 -8.66
N SER A 121 -5.62 -13.72 -9.51
CA SER A 121 -7.03 -13.54 -9.09
C SER A 121 -7.97 -13.65 -10.30
N LEU A 122 -8.02 -14.84 -10.93
CA LEU A 122 -9.05 -15.18 -11.92
C LEU A 122 -9.71 -16.55 -11.65
N LEU A 123 -9.52 -17.12 -10.44
CA LEU A 123 -10.01 -18.47 -10.11
C LEU A 123 -10.64 -18.56 -8.71
N ARG A 124 -11.38 -17.55 -8.29
CA ARG A 124 -12.39 -17.71 -7.22
C ARG A 124 -13.77 -17.42 -7.80
N ALA A 125 -14.35 -18.46 -8.37
CA ALA A 125 -15.78 -18.62 -8.63
C ALA A 125 -16.31 -19.69 -7.69
#